data_AF-A0A7S2HK47-F1
#
_entry.id   AF-A0A7S2HK47-F1
#
_cell.length_a   1.000
_cell.length_b   1.000
_cell.length_c   1.000
_cell.angle_alpha   90.00
_cell.angle_beta   90.00
_cell.angle_gamma   90.00
#
_symmetry.space_group_name_H-M   'P 1'
#
loop_
_entity.id
_entity.type
_entity.pdbx_description
1 polymer ?
#
loop_
_entity_poly.entity_id
_entity_poly.type
_entity_poly.pdbx_seq_one_letter_code
_entity_poly.pdbx_strand_id
1 'polypeptide(L)'
;AYRTERFSAVPEYDYSGDEGLLEWEEGVESHVIQLRILASAKGKAMREFFVVLEQAEGVEFDKNGDGGEDAAILPVVVMPSSEGSNGVAAAARAPGLLQRCFNQDALTLAMVDWYRQSIAALYCNGSAEDQRNASISDWVNHLACLPWKIIFLPVP
;
A
#
# COMPACT_ATOMS: atom_id res chain seq x y z
N ALA A 1 4.26 -14.59 9.77
CA ALA A 1 4.74 -13.66 8.72
C ALA A 1 4.48 -12.21 9.13
N TYR A 2 5.17 -11.24 8.52
CA TYR A 2 4.84 -9.82 8.64
C TYR A 2 4.64 -9.18 7.26
N ARG A 3 3.76 -8.18 7.19
CA ARG A 3 3.61 -7.34 6.00
C ARG A 3 3.20 -5.92 6.38
N THR A 4 3.57 -4.96 5.54
CA THR A 4 3.09 -3.59 5.63
C THR A 4 1.77 -3.44 4.87
N GLU A 5 0.77 -2.83 5.49
CA GLU A 5 -0.54 -2.61 4.89
C GLU A 5 -0.85 -1.12 4.77
N ARG A 6 -1.28 -0.72 3.57
CA ARG A 6 -1.58 0.67 3.24
C ARG A 6 -2.83 1.13 4.01
N PHE A 7 -2.77 2.35 4.52
CA PHE A 7 -3.96 3.10 4.96
C PHE A 7 -3.98 4.48 4.30
N SER A 8 -3.62 5.54 5.03
CA SER A 8 -3.50 6.89 4.46
C SER A 8 -2.12 7.18 3.89
N ALA A 9 -1.06 6.55 4.38
CA ALA A 9 0.28 6.59 3.79
C ALA A 9 0.34 5.67 2.56
N VAL A 10 1.04 6.09 1.52
CA VAL A 10 1.09 5.39 0.23
C VAL A 10 2.48 4.74 0.04
N PRO A 11 2.56 3.43 -0.26
CA PRO A 11 3.82 2.77 -0.61
C PRO A 11 4.51 3.47 -1.78
N GLU A 12 5.85 3.50 -1.78
CA GLU A 12 6.71 4.20 -2.75
C GLU A 12 6.64 5.74 -2.73
N TYR A 13 5.74 6.34 -1.93
CA TYR A 13 5.65 7.79 -1.73
C TYR A 13 5.97 8.21 -0.29
N ASP A 14 5.44 7.49 0.69
CA ASP A 14 5.61 7.79 2.12
C ASP A 14 6.51 6.75 2.83
N TYR A 15 6.51 5.50 2.37
CA TYR A 15 7.34 4.41 2.89
C TYR A 15 7.64 3.38 1.80
N SER A 16 8.67 2.56 2.00
CA SER A 16 8.92 1.38 1.15
C SER A 16 8.05 0.23 1.67
N GLY A 17 7.25 -0.38 0.78
CA GLY A 17 6.55 -1.61 1.13
C GLY A 17 7.53 -2.71 1.53
N ASP A 18 7.18 -3.47 2.56
CA ASP A 18 8.00 -4.55 3.09
C ASP A 18 7.13 -5.72 3.57
N GLU A 19 7.66 -6.93 3.43
CA GLU A 19 7.05 -8.19 3.85
C GLU A 19 8.14 -9.24 4.13
N GLY A 20 7.86 -10.19 5.02
CA GLY A 20 8.79 -11.25 5.31
C GLY A 20 8.35 -12.26 6.35
N LEU A 21 9.25 -13.17 6.66
CA LEU A 21 9.07 -14.21 7.68
C LEU A 21 9.91 -13.86 8.91
N LEU A 22 9.33 -14.05 10.08
CA LEU A 22 10.00 -13.89 11.36
C LEU A 22 10.14 -15.28 11.95
N GLU A 23 11.38 -15.69 12.21
CA GLU A 23 11.71 -16.97 12.82
C GLU A 23 12.31 -16.70 14.20
N TRP A 24 11.76 -17.36 15.22
CA TRP A 24 12.26 -17.26 16.60
C TRP A 24 13.08 -18.49 16.94
N GLU A 25 14.34 -18.29 17.26
CA GLU A 25 15.20 -19.33 17.84
C GLU A 25 14.91 -19.49 19.35
N GLU A 26 15.31 -20.64 19.91
CA GLU A 26 15.15 -20.91 21.34
C GLU A 26 15.86 -19.84 22.19
N GLY A 27 15.11 -19.21 23.10
CA GLY A 27 15.63 -18.15 23.97
C GLY A 27 15.64 -16.75 23.35
N VAL A 28 15.15 -16.56 22.12
CA VAL A 28 14.96 -15.24 21.51
C VAL A 28 13.59 -14.67 21.90
N GLU A 29 13.60 -13.53 22.59
CA GLU A 29 12.37 -12.89 23.08
C GLU A 29 11.88 -11.73 22.20
N SER A 30 12.73 -11.22 21.31
CA SER A 30 12.41 -10.04 20.50
C SER A 30 13.05 -10.09 19.11
N HIS A 31 12.36 -9.51 18.15
CA HIS A 31 12.83 -9.34 16.78
C HIS A 31 12.60 -7.88 16.35
N VAL A 32 13.48 -7.34 15.51
CA VAL A 32 13.38 -5.96 15.00
C VAL A 32 13.02 -6.00 13.52
N ILE A 33 11.96 -5.27 13.14
CA ILE A 33 11.58 -5.05 11.74
C ILE A 33 12.07 -3.65 11.35
N GLN A 34 12.90 -3.55 10.32
CA GLN A 34 13.45 -2.28 9.86
C GLN A 34 12.64 -1.72 8.70
N LEU A 35 11.77 -0.74 8.99
CA LEU A 35 10.95 -0.09 7.98
C LEU A 35 11.64 1.15 7.41
N ARG A 36 11.56 1.33 6.09
CA ARG A 36 12.10 2.52 5.41
C ARG A 36 11.00 3.56 5.19
N ILE A 37 11.12 4.69 5.87
CA ILE A 37 10.28 5.88 5.65
C ILE A 37 10.94 6.77 4.61
N LEU A 38 10.17 7.18 3.59
CA LEU A 38 10.66 8.02 2.51
C LEU A 38 10.59 9.50 2.91
N ALA A 39 11.49 10.30 2.35
CA ALA A 39 11.53 11.73 2.64
C ALA A 39 10.26 12.41 2.11
N SER A 40 9.52 13.05 3.01
CA SER A 40 8.31 13.79 2.65
C SER A 40 8.61 15.22 2.22
N ALA A 41 7.92 15.70 1.19
CA ALA A 41 7.85 17.12 0.85
C ALA A 41 7.28 17.96 2.01
N LYS A 42 7.67 19.24 2.07
CA LYS A 42 7.15 20.18 3.06
C LYS A 42 5.65 20.38 2.88
N GLY A 43 4.90 20.39 3.98
CA GLY A 43 3.45 20.65 3.95
C GLY A 43 2.56 19.45 3.67
N LYS A 44 3.10 18.21 3.61
CA LYS A 44 2.25 17.01 3.67
C LYS A 44 1.53 16.95 5.03
N ALA A 45 0.36 16.33 5.04
CA ALA A 45 -0.35 15.99 6.27
C ALA A 45 0.28 14.74 6.92
N MET A 46 0.03 14.54 8.22
CA MET A 46 0.30 13.27 8.88
C MET A 46 -0.39 12.14 8.13
N ARG A 47 0.32 11.02 7.97
CA ARG A 47 -0.17 9.80 7.32
C ARG A 47 0.10 8.59 8.20
N GLU A 48 -0.59 7.51 7.91
CA GLU A 48 -0.56 6.28 8.69
C GLU A 48 -0.62 5.07 7.76
N PHE A 49 0.14 4.04 8.09
CA PHE A 49 0.04 2.69 7.53
C PHE A 49 0.15 1.68 8.67
N PHE A 50 -0.10 0.40 8.39
CA PHE A 50 -0.05 -0.65 9.41
C PHE A 50 1.11 -1.61 9.14
N VAL A 51 1.63 -2.19 10.22
CA VAL A 51 2.43 -3.41 10.17
C VAL A 51 1.56 -4.51 10.75
N VAL A 52 1.38 -5.58 9.99
CA VAL A 52 0.53 -6.71 10.35
C VAL A 52 1.40 -7.93 10.53
N LEU A 53 1.35 -8.54 11.71
CA LEU A 53 1.85 -9.88 11.97
C LEU A 53 0.66 -10.84 11.88
N GLU A 54 0.79 -11.87 11.05
CA GLU A 54 -0.26 -12.86 10.82
C GLU A 54 0.37 -14.24 10.58
N GLN A 55 -0.46 -15.30 10.53
CA GLN A 55 0.00 -16.67 10.27
C GLN A 55 1.07 -17.12 11.27
N ALA A 56 0.76 -16.98 12.57
CA ALA A 56 1.59 -17.49 13.64
C ALA A 56 1.50 -19.02 13.73
N GLU A 57 2.65 -19.68 13.76
CA GLU A 57 2.75 -21.12 14.04
C GLU A 57 3.48 -21.31 15.37
N GLY A 58 2.86 -22.03 16.32
CA GLY A 58 3.46 -22.31 17.63
C GLY A 58 3.50 -21.13 18.61
N VAL A 59 2.90 -19.99 18.25
CA VAL A 59 2.72 -18.82 19.13
C VAL A 59 1.28 -18.30 19.03
N GLU A 60 0.82 -17.58 20.05
CA GLU A 60 -0.51 -16.97 20.11
C GLU A 60 -0.40 -15.44 20.14
N PHE A 61 -1.35 -14.76 19.48
CA PHE A 61 -1.48 -13.31 19.56
C PHE A 61 -2.28 -12.87 20.79
N ASP A 62 -2.09 -11.62 21.23
CA ASP A 62 -2.90 -11.04 22.30
C ASP A 62 -4.34 -10.81 21.81
N LYS A 63 -5.26 -11.57 22.39
CA LYS A 63 -6.70 -11.55 22.09
C LYS A 63 -7.36 -10.19 22.24
N ASN A 64 -6.78 -9.31 23.07
CA ASN A 64 -7.31 -7.97 23.32
C ASN A 64 -6.67 -6.89 22.44
N GLY A 65 -5.71 -7.26 21.58
CA GLY A 65 -5.08 -6.36 20.62
C GLY A 65 -5.96 -6.11 19.39
N ASP A 66 -5.52 -5.16 18.55
CA ASP A 66 -6.28 -4.70 17.39
C ASP A 66 -6.57 -5.79 16.34
N GLY A 67 -5.76 -6.84 16.29
CA GLY A 67 -5.94 -7.99 15.38
C GLY A 67 -6.54 -9.25 16.04
N GLY A 68 -6.93 -9.18 17.32
CA GLY A 68 -7.52 -10.29 18.04
C GLY A 68 -6.64 -11.55 18.12
N GLU A 69 -7.25 -12.72 17.94
CA GLU A 69 -6.54 -14.01 17.99
C GLU A 69 -5.76 -14.33 16.69
N ASP A 70 -6.08 -13.65 15.59
CA ASP A 70 -5.60 -14.00 14.25
C ASP A 70 -4.37 -13.19 13.81
N ALA A 71 -4.19 -11.98 14.36
CA ALA A 71 -3.12 -11.07 13.97
C ALA A 71 -2.71 -10.10 15.09
N ALA A 72 -1.52 -9.52 14.96
CA ALA A 72 -1.13 -8.31 15.68
C ALA A 72 -0.92 -7.15 14.70
N ILE A 73 -1.64 -6.05 14.91
CA ILE A 73 -1.64 -4.89 14.01
C ILE A 73 -1.01 -3.71 14.75
N LEU A 74 -0.04 -3.06 14.12
CA LEU A 74 0.64 -1.89 14.65
C LEU A 74 0.47 -0.68 13.71
N PRO A 75 -0.24 0.39 14.12
CA PRO A 75 -0.26 1.64 13.37
C PRO A 75 1.10 2.35 13.41
N VAL A 76 1.61 2.69 12.24
CA VAL A 76 2.84 3.48 12.06
C VAL A 76 2.46 4.85 11.51
N VAL A 77 2.73 5.88 12.30
CA VAL A 77 2.45 7.27 11.95
C VAL A 77 3.66 7.93 11.31
N VAL A 78 3.51 8.36 10.05
CA VAL A 78 4.49 9.17 9.32
C VAL A 78 4.21 10.64 9.56
N MET A 79 5.12 11.28 10.28
CA MET A 79 5.06 12.71 10.58
C MET A 79 5.64 13.53 9.42
N PRO A 80 5.08 14.71 9.11
CA PRO A 80 5.64 15.58 8.09
C PRO A 80 7.02 16.10 8.48
N SER A 81 7.92 16.25 7.50
CA SER A 81 9.26 16.79 7.74
C SER A 81 9.20 18.21 8.29
N SER A 82 9.83 18.42 9.46
CA SER A 82 9.90 19.71 10.15
C SER A 82 11.18 20.50 9.85
N GLU A 83 11.97 20.09 8.83
CA GLU A 83 13.27 20.72 8.55
C GLU A 83 13.14 22.23 8.31
N GLY A 84 13.61 23.01 9.30
CA GLY A 84 13.71 24.47 9.28
C GLY A 84 12.86 25.24 10.29
N SER A 85 12.19 24.59 11.25
CA SER A 85 11.44 25.30 12.30
C SER A 85 11.96 24.93 13.68
N ASN A 86 12.57 25.88 14.37
CA ASN A 86 12.77 25.83 15.82
C ASN A 86 11.43 25.53 16.51
N GLY A 87 11.30 24.32 17.07
CA GLY A 87 10.51 23.90 18.25
C GLY A 87 9.01 24.19 18.37
N VAL A 88 8.42 25.11 17.60
CA VAL A 88 7.05 25.59 17.87
C VAL A 88 6.29 26.01 16.59
N ALA A 89 6.97 26.19 15.45
CA ALA A 89 6.36 26.68 14.20
C ALA A 89 6.00 25.57 13.18
N ALA A 90 6.59 24.37 13.29
CA ALA A 90 6.34 23.25 12.38
C ALA A 90 4.94 22.66 12.59
N ALA A 91 4.49 22.60 13.84
CA ALA A 91 3.13 22.20 14.20
C ALA A 91 2.07 23.24 13.80
N ALA A 92 2.47 24.49 13.52
CA ALA A 92 1.56 25.60 13.22
C ALA A 92 1.25 25.78 11.72
N ARG A 93 1.98 25.11 10.82
CA ARG A 93 1.62 25.07 9.40
C ARG A 93 0.68 23.91 9.19
N ALA A 94 -0.59 24.13 9.52
CA ALA A 94 -1.65 23.24 9.11
C ALA A 94 -1.49 22.99 7.59
N PRO A 95 -1.40 21.72 7.14
CA PRO A 95 -1.44 21.43 5.72
C PRO A 95 -2.69 22.11 5.15
N GLY A 96 -2.55 22.76 3.99
CA GLY A 96 -3.66 23.47 3.36
C GLY A 96 -4.90 22.57 3.28
N LEU A 97 -6.10 23.15 3.35
CA LEU A 97 -7.37 22.41 3.36
C LEU A 97 -7.43 21.32 2.29
N LEU A 98 -6.88 21.60 1.11
CA LEU A 98 -6.78 20.67 0.00
C LEU A 98 -6.00 19.39 0.33
N GLN A 99 -4.87 19.48 1.04
CA GLN A 99 -4.05 18.31 1.43
C GLN A 99 -4.70 17.49 2.56
N ARG A 100 -5.55 18.14 3.39
CA ARG A 100 -6.35 17.45 4.42
C ARG A 100 -7.51 16.69 3.80
N CYS A 101 -8.15 17.25 2.79
CA CYS A 101 -9.29 16.63 2.11
C CYS A 101 -8.88 15.64 1.03
N PHE A 102 -7.74 15.85 0.37
CA PHE A 102 -7.28 15.04 -0.75
C PHE A 102 -5.87 14.53 -0.52
N ASN A 103 -5.70 13.21 -0.56
CA ASN A 103 -4.39 12.60 -0.59
C ASN A 103 -3.87 12.57 -2.03
N GLN A 104 -3.06 13.58 -2.38
CA GLN A 104 -2.50 13.71 -3.74
C GLN A 104 -1.70 12.48 -4.17
N ASP A 105 -0.93 11.86 -3.27
CA ASP A 105 -0.15 10.67 -3.60
C ASP A 105 -1.07 9.47 -3.87
N ALA A 106 -2.15 9.33 -3.10
CA ALA A 106 -3.15 8.29 -3.34
C ALA A 106 -3.88 8.50 -4.68
N LEU A 107 -4.20 9.73 -5.04
CA LEU A 107 -4.80 10.05 -6.35
C LEU A 107 -3.82 9.77 -7.49
N THR A 108 -2.55 10.12 -7.32
CA THR A 108 -1.51 9.86 -8.32
C THR A 108 -1.34 8.36 -8.54
N LEU A 109 -1.26 7.57 -7.46
CA LEU A 109 -1.20 6.11 -7.55
C LEU A 109 -2.45 5.54 -8.22
N ALA A 110 -3.65 5.97 -7.81
CA ALA A 110 -4.91 5.51 -8.40
C ALA A 110 -4.99 5.81 -9.91
N MET A 111 -4.52 6.97 -10.36
CA MET A 111 -4.48 7.32 -11.78
C MET A 111 -3.49 6.45 -12.56
N VAL A 112 -2.32 6.13 -11.97
CA VAL A 112 -1.34 5.22 -12.59
C VAL A 112 -1.92 3.82 -12.72
N ASP A 113 -2.57 3.31 -11.67
CA ASP A 113 -3.18 1.98 -11.68
C ASP A 113 -4.34 1.91 -12.66
N TRP A 114 -5.22 2.92 -12.68
CA TRP A 114 -6.29 3.01 -13.67
C TRP A 114 -5.77 3.04 -15.11
N TYR A 115 -4.71 3.81 -15.38
CA TYR A 115 -4.07 3.84 -16.70
C TYR A 115 -3.50 2.46 -17.10
N ARG A 116 -2.84 1.77 -16.16
CA ARG A 116 -2.33 0.40 -16.38
C ARG A 116 -3.46 -0.57 -16.67
N GLN A 117 -4.53 -0.55 -15.87
CA GLN A 117 -5.72 -1.37 -16.08
C GLN A 117 -6.38 -1.08 -17.44
N SER A 118 -6.43 0.19 -17.84
CA SER A 118 -6.97 0.62 -19.14
C SER A 118 -6.20 0.01 -20.30
N ILE A 119 -4.87 0.03 -20.23
CA ILE A 119 -4.02 -0.61 -21.24
C ILE A 119 -4.17 -2.13 -21.19
N ALA A 120 -4.13 -2.73 -20.01
CA ALA A 120 -4.23 -4.19 -19.85
C ALA A 120 -5.58 -4.73 -20.36
N ALA A 121 -6.67 -3.96 -20.19
CA ALA A 121 -7.99 -4.32 -20.70
C ALA A 121 -8.01 -4.49 -22.22
N LEU A 122 -7.19 -3.73 -22.96
CA LEU A 122 -7.09 -3.77 -24.41
C LEU A 122 -6.20 -4.90 -24.94
N TYR A 123 -5.28 -5.43 -24.12
CA TYR A 123 -4.43 -6.56 -24.51
C TYR A 123 -5.09 -7.91 -24.23
N CYS A 124 -4.99 -8.85 -25.18
CA CYS A 124 -5.32 -10.24 -24.92
C CYS A 124 -4.40 -10.76 -23.81
N ASN A 125 -4.97 -11.33 -22.75
CA ASN A 125 -4.25 -11.75 -21.54
C ASN A 125 -3.53 -10.64 -20.74
N GLY A 126 -3.78 -9.35 -21.03
CA GLY A 126 -3.36 -8.25 -20.16
C GLY A 126 -2.02 -7.59 -20.49
N SER A 127 -1.21 -8.15 -21.39
CA SER A 127 0.06 -7.55 -21.80
C SER A 127 0.41 -7.83 -23.27
N ALA A 128 1.34 -7.04 -23.82
CA ALA A 128 1.83 -7.25 -25.18
C ALA A 128 2.61 -8.57 -25.33
N GLU A 129 3.24 -9.05 -24.26
CA GLU A 129 4.00 -10.31 -24.25
C GLU A 129 3.07 -11.51 -24.22
N ASP A 130 2.06 -11.49 -23.33
CA ASP A 130 1.08 -12.57 -23.22
C ASP A 130 0.20 -12.68 -24.46
N GLN A 131 -0.12 -11.54 -25.08
CA GLN A 131 -0.86 -11.51 -26.34
C GLN A 131 -0.12 -12.21 -27.49
N ARG A 132 1.22 -12.16 -27.53
CA ARG A 132 2.01 -12.83 -28.59
C ARG A 132 1.89 -14.34 -28.52
N ASN A 133 1.70 -14.88 -27.32
CA ASN A 133 1.57 -16.31 -27.07
C ASN A 133 0.10 -16.74 -26.91
N ALA A 134 -0.85 -15.84 -27.15
CA ALA A 134 -2.27 -16.09 -26.95
C ALA A 134 -2.82 -17.11 -27.96
N SER A 135 -3.57 -18.07 -27.44
CA SER A 135 -4.28 -19.06 -28.25
C SER A 135 -5.51 -18.43 -28.92
N ILE A 136 -6.10 -19.14 -29.89
CA ILE A 136 -7.36 -18.71 -30.53
C ILE A 136 -8.48 -18.63 -29.50
N SER A 137 -8.53 -19.55 -28.52
CA SER A 137 -9.52 -19.52 -27.44
C SER A 137 -9.38 -18.26 -26.58
N ASP A 138 -8.14 -17.79 -26.32
CA ASP A 138 -7.90 -16.57 -25.55
C ASP A 138 -8.44 -15.35 -26.28
N TRP A 139 -8.24 -15.27 -27.60
CA TRP A 139 -8.78 -14.20 -28.42
C TRP A 139 -10.30 -14.17 -28.47
N VAL A 140 -10.94 -15.34 -28.58
CA VAL A 140 -12.41 -15.45 -28.53
C VAL A 140 -12.94 -14.97 -27.18
N ASN A 141 -12.34 -15.45 -26.08
CA ASN A 141 -12.71 -15.00 -24.74
C ASN A 141 -12.45 -13.51 -24.52
N HIS A 142 -11.32 -13.00 -25.01
CA HIS A 142 -10.98 -11.60 -24.91
C HIS A 142 -12.02 -10.73 -25.61
N LEU A 143 -12.40 -11.05 -26.84
CA LEU A 143 -13.40 -10.29 -27.59
C LEU A 143 -14.79 -10.35 -26.95
N ALA A 144 -15.18 -11.53 -26.45
CA ALA A 144 -16.45 -11.70 -25.75
C ALA A 144 -16.52 -10.89 -24.44
N CYS A 145 -15.40 -10.79 -23.71
CA CYS A 145 -15.32 -10.08 -22.43
C CYS A 145 -14.95 -8.60 -22.58
N LEU A 146 -14.43 -8.15 -23.73
CA LEU A 146 -13.96 -6.78 -23.94
C LEU A 146 -15.04 -5.71 -23.64
N PRO A 147 -16.32 -5.87 -24.05
CA PRO A 147 -17.36 -4.90 -23.69
C PRO A 147 -17.50 -4.73 -22.17
N TRP A 148 -17.40 -5.82 -21.41
CA TRP A 148 -17.47 -5.79 -19.95
C TRP A 148 -16.23 -5.15 -19.33
N LYS A 149 -15.04 -5.46 -19.85
CA LYS A 149 -13.79 -4.82 -19.41
C LYS A 149 -13.85 -3.29 -19.55
N ILE A 150 -14.46 -2.79 -20.62
CA ILE A 150 -14.62 -1.34 -20.85
C ILE A 150 -15.67 -0.75 -19.90
N ILE A 151 -16.82 -1.41 -19.72
CA ILE A 151 -17.89 -0.93 -18.82
C ILE A 151 -17.41 -0.87 -17.37
N PHE A 152 -16.63 -1.84 -16.92
CA PHE A 152 -16.14 -1.93 -15.54
C PHE A 152 -14.78 -1.29 -15.32
N LEU A 153 -14.18 -0.64 -16.32
CA LEU A 153 -12.92 0.08 -16.18
C LEU A 153 -12.88 1.20 -15.11
N PRO A 154 -13.95 1.96 -14.84
CA PRO A 154 -13.93 2.97 -13.77
C PRO A 154 -14.16 2.38 -12.38
N VAL A 155 -14.35 1.06 -12.26
CA VAL A 155 -14.51 0.39 -10.97
C VAL A 155 -13.11 0.12 -10.41
N PRO A 156 -12.78 0.63 -9.20
CA PRO A 156 -11.48 0.44 -8.56
C PRO A 156 -11.21 -1.01 -8.15
#